data_AF-A0A6H9YRK6-F1
#
_entry.id   AF-A0A6H9YRK6-F1
#
_cell.length_a   1.000
_cell.length_b   1.000
_cell.length_c   1.000
_cell.angle_alpha   90.00
_cell.angle_beta   90.00
_cell.angle_gamma   90.00
#
_symmetry.space_group_name_H-M   'P 1'
#
loop_
_entity.id
_entity.type
_entity.pdbx_description
1 polymer ?
#
loop_
_entity_poly.entity_id
_entity_poly.type
_entity_poly.pdbx_seq_one_letter_code
_entity_poly.pdbx_strand_id
1 'polypeptide(L)'
;MDMSMGDSPMPGDNLIYIYSRKSKEKSVDPDALSSDKLLIPPTFINRQPWLKGYFENVANVPLKESDVLVKHCFYDPLKKVYVTDAREILTDLIEPCGFFALNSYRTIGDSLSDALGVARADD
;
A
#
# COMPACT_ATOMS: atom_id res chain seq x y z
N MET A 1 2.69 -7.96 -8.52
CA MET A 1 2.26 -8.25 -9.90
C MET A 1 2.32 -6.92 -10.62
N ASP A 2 2.91 -6.85 -11.82
CA ASP A 2 2.92 -5.61 -12.60
C ASP A 2 1.50 -5.38 -13.12
N MET A 3 0.89 -4.26 -12.78
CA MET A 3 -0.53 -4.02 -13.06
C MET A 3 -0.72 -3.51 -14.49
N SER A 4 -1.78 -3.95 -15.16
CA SER A 4 -2.02 -3.57 -16.55
C SER A 4 -2.30 -2.07 -16.68
N MET A 5 -2.02 -1.50 -17.85
CA MET A 5 -2.24 -0.07 -18.12
C MET A 5 -3.74 0.24 -18.07
N GLY A 6 -4.22 0.74 -16.92
CA GLY A 6 -5.63 0.96 -16.64
C GLY A 6 -5.97 0.80 -15.16
N ASP A 7 -5.33 -0.17 -14.52
CA ASP A 7 -5.59 -0.60 -13.13
C ASP A 7 -4.70 0.12 -12.10
N SER A 8 -3.96 1.13 -12.56
CA SER A 8 -2.91 1.82 -11.82
C SER A 8 -3.02 3.33 -12.02
N PRO A 9 -2.74 4.17 -11.01
CA PRO A 9 -2.61 5.60 -11.20
C PRO A 9 -1.47 5.98 -12.16
N MET A 10 -0.38 5.18 -12.24
CA MET A 10 0.79 5.42 -13.09
C MET A 10 1.41 4.10 -13.58
N PRO A 11 1.66 3.92 -14.90
CA PRO A 11 2.26 2.68 -15.41
C PRO A 11 3.54 2.26 -14.67
N GLY A 12 3.60 0.99 -14.25
CA GLY A 12 4.76 0.39 -13.57
C GLY A 12 4.88 0.73 -12.08
N ASP A 13 3.83 1.27 -11.46
CA ASP A 13 3.76 1.34 -10.00
C ASP A 13 3.45 -0.03 -9.38
N ASN A 14 3.57 -0.08 -8.05
CA ASN A 14 3.35 -1.24 -7.23
C ASN A 14 2.29 -0.86 -6.21
N LEU A 15 1.23 -1.66 -6.11
CA LEU A 15 0.35 -1.61 -4.98
C LEU A 15 0.99 -2.38 -3.82
N ILE A 16 1.25 -1.68 -2.72
CA ILE A 16 1.88 -2.28 -1.54
C ILE A 16 0.92 -2.32 -0.35
N TYR A 17 1.16 -3.32 0.49
CA TYR A 17 0.45 -3.57 1.74
C TYR A 17 1.45 -3.42 2.88
N ILE A 18 1.11 -2.59 3.87
CA ILE A 18 1.95 -2.40 5.05
C ILE A 18 1.17 -2.83 6.28
N TYR A 19 1.67 -3.85 6.95
CA TYR A 19 1.05 -4.47 8.11
C TYR A 19 1.59 -3.89 9.41
N SER A 20 0.81 -4.00 10.49
CA SER A 20 1.18 -3.55 11.83
C SER A 20 2.24 -4.43 12.51
N ARG A 21 2.53 -5.62 11.95
CA ARG A 21 3.54 -6.55 12.43
C ARG A 21 4.94 -5.93 12.34
N LYS A 22 5.70 -5.99 13.44
CA LYS A 22 7.11 -5.58 13.52
C LYS A 22 7.99 -6.80 13.82
N SER A 23 9.20 -6.80 13.29
CA SER A 23 10.21 -7.84 13.55
C SER A 23 11.59 -7.19 13.75
N LYS A 24 12.39 -7.78 14.65
CA LYS A 24 13.82 -7.43 14.80
C LYS A 24 14.71 -8.19 13.83
N GLU A 25 14.21 -9.29 13.27
CA GLU A 25 14.93 -10.12 12.32
C GLU A 25 14.42 -9.88 10.91
N LYS A 26 15.33 -9.99 9.93
CA LYS A 26 15.01 -9.99 8.50
C LYS A 26 14.49 -11.37 8.08
N SER A 27 13.38 -11.77 8.66
CA SER A 27 12.67 -13.02 8.35
C SER A 27 11.18 -12.71 8.17
N VAL A 28 10.54 -13.46 7.29
CA VAL A 28 9.11 -13.32 7.00
C VAL A 28 8.36 -14.47 7.67
N ASP A 29 7.30 -14.12 8.39
CA ASP A 29 6.28 -15.01 8.90
C ASP A 29 4.99 -14.74 8.11
N PRO A 30 4.73 -15.47 7.00
CA PRO A 30 3.64 -15.15 6.08
C PRO A 30 2.27 -15.16 6.75
N ASP A 31 2.07 -16.03 7.75
CA ASP A 31 0.78 -16.18 8.43
C ASP A 31 0.42 -14.98 9.32
N ALA A 32 1.39 -14.08 9.55
CA ALA A 32 1.17 -12.85 10.27
C ALA A 32 0.87 -11.63 9.39
N LEU A 33 0.91 -11.79 8.06
CA LEU A 33 0.73 -10.73 7.08
C LEU A 33 -0.67 -10.78 6.46
N SER A 34 -1.70 -10.67 7.30
CA SER A 34 -3.10 -10.73 6.90
C SER A 34 -3.73 -9.35 6.72
N SER A 35 -4.65 -9.21 5.77
CA SER A 35 -5.24 -7.92 5.37
C SER A 35 -6.11 -7.25 6.44
N ASP A 36 -6.52 -7.98 7.48
CA ASP A 36 -7.15 -7.46 8.70
C ASP A 36 -6.17 -6.78 9.66
N LYS A 37 -4.86 -6.89 9.43
CA LYS A 37 -3.78 -6.34 10.28
C LYS A 37 -2.99 -5.22 9.61
N LEU A 38 -3.59 -4.54 8.65
CA LEU A 38 -3.00 -3.38 7.97
C LEU A 38 -2.70 -2.27 8.97
N LEU A 39 -1.52 -1.65 8.82
CA LEU A 39 -1.13 -0.46 9.58
C LEU A 39 -1.65 0.81 8.90
N ILE A 40 -1.61 0.83 7.58
CA ILE A 40 -2.19 1.88 6.74
C ILE A 40 -2.93 1.23 5.57
N PRO A 41 -3.88 1.92 4.92
CA PRO A 41 -4.53 1.42 3.71
C PRO A 41 -3.51 1.06 2.61
N PRO A 42 -3.84 0.13 1.70
CA PRO A 42 -2.99 -0.16 0.56
C PRO A 42 -2.65 1.12 -0.22
N THR A 43 -1.43 1.21 -0.74
CA THR A 43 -0.94 2.43 -1.38
C THR A 43 -0.12 2.13 -2.63
N PHE A 44 -0.27 2.97 -3.65
CA PHE A 44 0.53 2.89 -4.86
C PHE A 44 1.89 3.57 -4.66
N ILE A 45 2.95 2.92 -5.11
CA ILE A 45 4.32 3.42 -5.02
C ILE A 45 5.15 2.93 -6.22
N ASN A 46 6.15 3.71 -6.65
CA ASN A 46 7.11 3.24 -7.64
C ASN A 46 8.28 2.47 -6.97
N ARG A 47 9.23 2.00 -7.77
CA ARG A 47 10.40 1.24 -7.29
C ARG A 47 11.50 2.09 -6.63
N GLN A 48 11.34 3.41 -6.52
CA GLN A 48 12.38 4.31 -6.00
C GLN A 48 12.90 3.95 -4.60
N PRO A 49 12.07 3.56 -3.61
CA PRO A 49 12.60 3.24 -2.29
C PRO A 49 13.51 2.01 -2.26
N TRP A 50 13.29 1.02 -3.13
CA TRP A 50 14.22 -0.10 -3.29
C TRP A 50 15.53 0.34 -3.94
N LEU A 51 15.45 1.16 -5.00
CA LEU A 51 16.64 1.67 -5.70
C LEU A 51 17.52 2.55 -4.80
N LYS A 52 16.90 3.28 -3.86
CA LYS A 52 17.58 4.13 -2.88
C LYS A 52 18.00 3.40 -1.61
N GLY A 53 17.67 2.12 -1.47
CA GLY A 53 18.03 1.30 -0.30
C GLY A 53 17.19 1.57 0.97
N TYR A 54 16.06 2.28 0.85
CA TYR A 54 15.11 2.41 1.96
C TYR A 54 14.33 1.12 2.20
N PHE A 55 13.98 0.43 1.12
CA PHE A 55 13.28 -0.85 1.15
C PHE A 55 14.21 -1.97 0.70
N GLU A 56 14.05 -3.15 1.28
CA GLU A 56 14.83 -4.36 0.99
C GLU A 56 13.88 -5.52 0.67
N ASN A 57 14.25 -6.39 -0.26
CA ASN A 57 13.54 -7.64 -0.46
C ASN A 57 14.06 -8.68 0.55
N VAL A 58 13.22 -9.07 1.51
CA VAL A 58 13.57 -10.07 2.53
C VAL A 58 13.27 -11.49 2.06
N ALA A 59 12.18 -11.68 1.31
CA ALA A 59 11.79 -12.96 0.75
C ALA A 59 10.93 -12.78 -0.50
N ASN A 60 10.79 -13.85 -1.29
CA ASN A 60 9.84 -13.97 -2.39
C ASN A 60 8.93 -15.17 -2.11
N VAL A 61 7.76 -14.88 -1.55
CA VAL A 61 6.75 -15.88 -1.18
C VAL A 61 5.46 -15.57 -1.97
N PRO A 62 4.75 -16.59 -2.48
CA PRO A 62 3.45 -16.37 -3.12
C PRO A 62 2.46 -15.71 -2.16
N LEU A 63 1.67 -14.76 -2.67
CA LEU A 63 0.59 -14.14 -1.91
C LEU A 63 -0.55 -15.13 -1.71
N LYS A 64 -1.09 -15.17 -0.49
CA LYS A 64 -2.34 -15.86 -0.16
C LYS A 64 -3.51 -14.89 -0.30
N GLU A 65 -4.72 -15.43 -0.43
CA GLU A 65 -5.94 -14.62 -0.45
C GLU A 65 -6.12 -13.79 0.82
N SER A 66 -5.67 -14.30 1.98
CA SER A 66 -5.67 -13.60 3.26
C SER A 66 -4.79 -12.36 3.29
N ASP A 67 -3.81 -12.27 2.40
CA ASP A 67 -2.80 -11.20 2.41
C ASP A 67 -3.33 -9.97 1.64
N VAL A 68 -4.34 -10.17 0.78
CA VAL A 68 -4.91 -9.14 -0.08
C VAL A 68 -6.31 -8.79 0.42
N LEU A 69 -6.77 -7.57 0.15
CA LEU A 69 -8.16 -7.21 0.40
C LEU A 69 -9.04 -7.87 -0.65
N VAL A 70 -10.20 -8.36 -0.24
CA VAL A 70 -11.22 -8.90 -1.16
C VAL A 70 -11.66 -7.84 -2.18
N LYS A 71 -11.71 -6.58 -1.74
CA LYS A 71 -12.04 -5.44 -2.58
C LYS A 71 -11.28 -4.21 -2.11
N HIS A 72 -10.61 -3.53 -3.02
CA HIS A 72 -9.96 -2.25 -2.73
C HIS A 72 -10.92 -1.09 -2.84
N CYS A 73 -10.62 -0.04 -2.10
CA CYS A 73 -11.25 1.25 -2.22
C CYS A 73 -10.16 2.32 -2.19
N PHE A 74 -10.19 3.21 -3.16
CA PHE A 74 -9.30 4.33 -3.26
C PHE A 74 -10.09 5.58 -3.59
N TYR A 75 -9.83 6.67 -2.89
CA TYR A 75 -10.34 7.97 -3.27
C TYR A 75 -9.52 8.52 -4.45
N ASP A 76 -10.18 8.80 -5.58
CA ASP A 76 -9.60 9.51 -6.72
C ASP A 76 -9.81 11.02 -6.52
N PRO A 77 -8.75 11.79 -6.16
CA PRO A 77 -8.89 13.21 -5.88
C PRO A 77 -9.20 14.06 -7.11
N LEU A 78 -8.87 13.58 -8.32
CA LEU A 78 -9.15 14.30 -9.57
C LEU A 78 -10.63 14.21 -9.93
N LYS A 79 -11.22 13.02 -9.78
CA LYS A 79 -12.63 12.76 -10.10
C LYS A 79 -13.57 12.95 -8.91
N LYS A 80 -13.04 13.04 -7.69
CA LYS A 80 -13.78 13.14 -6.43
C LYS A 80 -14.76 11.98 -6.23
N VAL A 81 -14.33 10.77 -6.55
CA VAL A 81 -15.09 9.52 -6.40
C VAL A 81 -14.23 8.45 -5.75
N TYR A 82 -14.87 7.42 -5.22
CA TYR A 82 -14.19 6.21 -4.78
C TYR A 82 -14.10 5.22 -5.95
N VAL A 83 -12.96 4.54 -6.08
CA VAL A 83 -12.71 3.56 -7.14
C VAL A 83 -12.02 2.31 -6.60
N THR A 84 -12.13 1.20 -7.31
CA THR A 84 -11.28 0.01 -7.10
C THR A 84 -9.89 0.21 -7.71
N ASP A 85 -8.98 -0.75 -7.50
CA ASP A 85 -7.72 -0.86 -8.24
C ASP A 85 -7.95 -0.88 -9.76
N ALA A 86 -8.98 -1.59 -10.24
CA ALA A 86 -9.39 -1.59 -11.66
C ALA A 86 -10.12 -0.30 -12.13
N ARG A 87 -10.10 0.79 -11.34
CA ARG A 87 -10.81 2.07 -11.60
C ARG A 87 -12.33 1.97 -11.74
N GLU A 88 -12.95 0.91 -11.24
CA GLU A 88 -14.40 0.81 -11.19
C GLU A 88 -14.95 1.77 -10.12
N ILE A 89 -15.93 2.60 -10.46
CA ILE A 89 -16.52 3.55 -9.51
C ILE A 89 -17.32 2.80 -8.45
N LEU A 90 -17.09 3.15 -7.19
CA LEU A 90 -17.82 2.66 -6.04
C LEU A 90 -18.90 3.66 -5.64
N THR A 91 -20.06 3.15 -5.24
CA THR A 91 -21.17 3.96 -4.71
C THR A 91 -20.88 4.45 -3.30
N ASP A 92 -20.16 3.65 -2.52
CA ASP A 92 -19.93 3.86 -1.11
C ASP A 92 -18.44 3.71 -0.77
N LEU A 93 -18.04 4.40 0.28
CA LEU A 93 -16.74 4.23 0.92
C LEU A 93 -16.65 2.82 1.53
N ILE A 94 -15.57 2.10 1.23
CA ILE A 94 -15.24 0.81 1.83
C ILE A 94 -13.89 0.95 2.52
N GLU A 95 -13.82 0.66 3.81
CA GLU A 95 -12.56 0.70 4.55
C GLU A 95 -11.79 -0.63 4.43
N PRO A 96 -10.44 -0.60 4.41
CA PRO A 96 -9.59 0.60 4.44
C PRO A 96 -9.54 1.32 3.08
N CYS A 97 -9.70 2.64 3.08
CA CYS A 97 -9.67 3.46 1.88
C CYS A 97 -8.34 4.21 1.70
N GLY A 98 -7.65 3.93 0.60
CA GLY A 98 -6.42 4.63 0.21
C GLY A 98 -6.67 5.81 -0.74
N PHE A 99 -5.61 6.32 -1.35
CA PHE A 99 -5.69 7.30 -2.44
C PHE A 99 -5.32 6.66 -3.78
N PHE A 100 -6.08 6.96 -4.82
CA PHE A 100 -5.77 6.55 -6.19
C PHE A 100 -4.72 7.49 -6.79
N ALA A 101 -3.51 7.46 -6.24
CA ALA A 101 -2.40 8.32 -6.61
C ALA A 101 -1.07 7.65 -6.32
N LEU A 102 -0.05 7.99 -7.11
CA LEU A 102 1.32 7.56 -6.86
C LEU A 102 1.88 8.28 -5.62
N ASN A 103 2.18 7.53 -4.57
CA ASN A 103 2.81 8.07 -3.36
C ASN A 103 4.33 7.96 -3.41
N SER A 104 4.98 8.89 -2.69
CA SER A 104 6.42 8.86 -2.47
C SER A 104 6.75 8.07 -1.19
N TYR A 105 8.00 7.61 -1.06
CA TYR A 105 8.48 7.01 0.19
C TYR A 105 8.42 7.99 1.38
N ARG A 106 8.49 9.31 1.12
CA ARG A 106 8.28 10.35 2.13
C ARG A 106 6.84 10.36 2.63
N THR A 107 5.88 10.46 1.71
CA THR A 107 4.44 10.45 2.03
C THR A 107 4.04 9.18 2.78
N ILE A 108 4.58 8.02 2.37
CA ILE A 108 4.35 6.77 3.08
C ILE A 108 4.99 6.80 4.46
N GLY A 109 6.22 7.32 4.61
CA GLY A 109 6.86 7.50 5.90
C GLY A 109 6.07 8.37 6.86
N ASP A 110 5.43 9.43 6.36
CA ASP A 110 4.55 10.28 7.16
C ASP A 110 3.29 9.52 7.61
N SER A 111 2.62 8.81 6.70
CA SER A 111 1.45 7.97 7.05
C SER A 111 1.80 6.88 8.08
N LEU A 112 2.99 6.29 7.98
CA LEU A 112 3.48 5.34 8.99
C LEU A 112 3.73 6.01 10.33
N SER A 113 4.30 7.21 10.33
CA SER A 113 4.56 7.96 11.56
C SER A 113 3.26 8.28 12.29
N ASP A 114 2.26 8.75 11.55
CA ASP A 114 0.92 9.03 12.07
C ASP A 114 0.25 7.77 12.65
N ALA A 115 0.26 6.67 11.88
CA ALA A 115 -0.33 5.40 12.31
C ALA A 115 0.38 4.81 13.54
N LEU A 116 1.67 5.09 13.72
CA LEU A 116 2.48 4.67 14.85
C LEU A 116 2.45 5.64 16.04
N GLY A 117 1.88 6.84 15.87
CA GLY A 117 1.87 7.89 16.88
C GLY A 117 3.26 8.46 17.19
N VAL A 118 4.16 8.51 16.21
CA VAL A 118 5.51 9.09 16.33
C VAL A 118 5.65 10.37 15.50
N ALA A 119 6.63 11.20 15.81
CA ALA A 119 6.92 12.41 15.03
C ALA A 119 7.34 12.02 13.60
N ARG A 120 6.81 12.76 12.61
CA ARG A 120 7.27 12.67 11.22
C ARG A 120 8.71 13.16 11.14
N ALA A 121 9.49 12.63 10.19
CA ALA A 121 10.83 13.16 9.93
C ALA A 121 10.74 14.63 9.47
N ASP A 122 11.79 15.41 9.69
CA ASP A 122 11.87 16.78 9.19
C ASP A 122 12.04 16.81 7.65
N ASP A 123 11.72 17.94 7.04
CA ASP A 123 11.87 18.18 5.58
C ASP A 123 13.31 18.53 5.16
#